data_AF-A0A2W4MG20-F1
#
_entry.id   AF-A0A2W4MG20-F1
#
_cell.length_a   1.000
_cell.length_b   1.000
_cell.length_c   1.000
_cell.angle_alpha   90.00
_cell.angle_beta   90.00
_cell.angle_gamma   90.00
#
_symmetry.space_group_name_H-M   'P 1'
#
loop_
_entity.id
_entity.type
_entity.pdbx_description
1 polymer ?
#
loop_
_entity_poly.entity_id
_entity_poly.type
_entity_poly.pdbx_seq_one_letter_code
_entity_poly.pdbx_strand_id
1 'polypeptide(L)'
;MPGAASGETLVRADVSDAPLVAAPIAVIGSPNSTTQFTVDILETARDRALDHAWVTFEVVERFNGRAYRKRALCQLGGIVTRNRWHEDPVIRAVIKHQGALPALSGESDLTAAQLTALGVFLLDESGRVVRRTTLSTPPPSGTPVYPADAATLQDLVHTEPGIFYAGQSPGDGLPVPLTLRHFGPTEQGGFGEAVMIGIFGQTRSGKSILAAQLLAGFAANRDLGILVLDPQGEFGRDRFAAGDHRVDFSIKRLLANLRHSRTAHVLSTDDVALEGAEAFTEVLRRAGFFESLGFKGANKEREAAERLAGLLSELTDASGRRRPIRDLRAADLPLLVKDLARFADVIYATRPGTTPGEGQRAPDGRAPKNLQ
;
A
#
# COMPACT_ATOMS: atom_id res chain seq x y z
N MET A 1 -63.47 -16.34 -7.46
CA MET A 1 -63.23 -17.15 -6.26
C MET A 1 -61.76 -17.57 -6.24
N PRO A 2 -60.90 -16.80 -5.54
CA PRO A 2 -59.50 -17.14 -5.31
C PRO A 2 -59.37 -17.96 -4.02
N GLY A 3 -58.31 -18.77 -3.87
CA GLY A 3 -58.00 -19.37 -2.58
C GLY A 3 -57.00 -20.52 -2.63
N ALA A 4 -55.72 -20.20 -2.44
CA ALA A 4 -54.76 -20.89 -1.58
C ALA A 4 -53.34 -20.45 -1.94
N ALA A 5 -52.94 -19.26 -1.44
CA ALA A 5 -51.55 -18.88 -1.35
C ALA A 5 -50.96 -19.56 -0.11
N SER A 6 -49.91 -20.35 -0.31
CA SER A 6 -49.06 -20.89 0.75
C SER A 6 -48.35 -19.75 1.47
N GLY A 7 -48.80 -19.46 2.70
CA GLY A 7 -48.18 -18.47 3.57
C GLY A 7 -46.85 -18.97 4.11
N GLU A 8 -45.76 -18.60 3.47
CA GLU A 8 -44.46 -18.52 4.14
C GLU A 8 -44.58 -17.43 5.22
N THR A 9 -44.57 -17.87 6.47
CA THR A 9 -44.57 -17.00 7.62
C THR A 9 -43.19 -16.35 7.69
N LEU A 10 -43.09 -15.15 7.12
CA LEU A 10 -41.96 -14.26 7.30
C LEU A 10 -41.94 -13.88 8.78
N VAL A 11 -41.14 -14.60 9.57
CA VAL A 11 -40.82 -14.22 10.95
C VAL A 11 -40.13 -12.87 10.85
N ARG A 12 -40.89 -11.80 11.12
CA ARG A 12 -40.34 -10.49 11.45
C ARG A 12 -39.43 -10.71 12.64
N ALA A 13 -38.13 -10.65 12.43
CA ALA A 13 -37.18 -10.44 13.51
C ALA A 13 -37.56 -9.11 14.15
N ASP A 14 -38.13 -9.20 15.34
CA ASP A 14 -38.40 -8.04 16.18
C ASP A 14 -37.09 -7.29 16.37
N VAL A 15 -37.08 -6.06 15.88
CA VAL A 15 -36.02 -5.09 16.11
C VAL A 15 -36.21 -4.58 17.54
N SER A 16 -35.77 -5.37 18.51
CA SER A 16 -35.49 -4.90 19.86
C SER A 16 -34.39 -5.76 20.47
N ASP A 17 -33.14 -5.41 20.19
CA ASP A 17 -32.06 -5.67 21.12
C ASP A 17 -31.08 -4.51 21.00
N ALA A 18 -31.06 -3.67 22.03
CA ALA A 18 -29.89 -2.85 22.32
C ALA A 18 -28.68 -3.79 22.39
N PRO A 19 -27.50 -3.42 21.84
CA PRO A 19 -26.36 -4.32 21.84
C PRO A 19 -26.09 -4.74 23.29
N LEU A 20 -26.18 -6.05 23.56
CA LEU A 20 -25.70 -6.69 24.78
C LEU A 20 -24.26 -6.21 24.94
N VAL A 21 -24.04 -5.22 25.81
CA VAL A 21 -22.70 -4.80 26.19
C VAL A 21 -22.08 -6.04 26.78
N ALA A 22 -21.17 -6.67 26.03
CA ALA A 22 -20.45 -7.85 26.49
C ALA A 22 -19.85 -7.53 27.87
N ALA A 23 -19.81 -8.50 28.78
CA ALA A 23 -19.22 -8.27 30.09
C ALA A 23 -17.78 -7.73 29.93
N PRO A 24 -17.32 -6.84 30.84
CA PRO A 24 -15.96 -6.33 30.78
C PRO A 24 -14.96 -7.50 30.85
N ILE A 25 -13.85 -7.36 30.13
CA ILE A 25 -12.79 -8.39 30.06
C ILE A 25 -11.52 -7.95 30.78
N ALA A 26 -11.37 -6.65 31.04
CA ALA A 26 -10.23 -6.09 31.75
C ALA A 26 -10.63 -4.78 32.44
N VAL A 27 -9.75 -4.27 33.29
CA VAL A 27 -9.85 -2.92 33.86
C VAL A 27 -8.56 -2.16 33.64
N ILE A 28 -8.65 -0.85 33.46
CA ILE A 28 -7.47 0.03 33.40
C ILE A 28 -6.72 -0.03 34.72
N GLY A 29 -5.45 -0.44 34.66
CA GLY A 29 -4.53 -0.49 35.79
C GLY A 29 -3.63 0.75 35.88
N SER A 30 -2.54 0.63 36.62
CA SER A 30 -1.48 1.64 36.71
C SER A 30 -0.10 1.03 36.43
N PRO A 31 0.85 1.79 35.87
CA PRO A 31 0.71 3.15 35.33
C PRO A 31 0.01 3.15 33.95
N ASN A 32 -0.61 4.28 33.59
CA ASN A 32 -1.18 4.50 32.25
C ASN A 32 -0.95 5.96 31.78
N SER A 33 -1.06 6.18 30.47
CA SER A 33 -0.86 7.46 29.80
C SER A 33 -2.08 7.80 28.93
N THR A 34 -1.97 8.75 28.00
CA THR A 34 -3.04 9.07 27.04
C THR A 34 -3.02 8.20 25.77
N THR A 35 -1.97 7.42 25.54
CA THR A 35 -1.80 6.60 24.32
C THR A 35 -1.49 5.12 24.60
N GLN A 36 -0.88 4.83 25.75
CA GLN A 36 -0.57 3.48 26.23
C GLN A 36 -1.17 3.27 27.61
N PHE A 37 -1.88 2.16 27.81
CA PHE A 37 -2.59 1.86 29.05
C PHE A 37 -2.24 0.45 29.55
N THR A 38 -1.84 0.33 30.81
CA THR A 38 -1.76 -0.97 31.47
C THR A 38 -3.17 -1.42 31.85
N VAL A 39 -3.49 -2.68 31.65
CA VAL A 39 -4.76 -3.28 32.07
C VAL A 39 -4.54 -4.58 32.82
N ASP A 40 -5.42 -4.85 33.78
CA ASP A 40 -5.52 -6.14 34.46
C ASP A 40 -6.69 -6.91 33.86
N ILE A 41 -6.41 -8.10 33.34
CA ILE A 41 -7.42 -8.98 32.74
C ILE A 41 -8.27 -9.57 33.86
N LEU A 42 -9.58 -9.48 33.71
CA LEU A 42 -10.52 -10.02 34.69
C LEU A 42 -10.51 -11.54 34.66
N GLU A 43 -10.71 -12.16 35.82
CA GLU A 43 -10.71 -13.62 35.98
C GLU A 43 -11.68 -14.32 35.01
N THR A 44 -12.85 -13.71 34.77
CA THR A 44 -13.89 -14.18 33.83
C THR A 44 -13.45 -14.19 32.36
N ALA A 45 -12.34 -13.55 32.04
CA ALA A 45 -11.81 -13.42 30.69
C ALA A 45 -10.43 -14.05 30.50
N ARG A 46 -9.82 -14.62 31.54
CA ARG A 46 -8.42 -15.11 31.48
C ARG A 46 -8.20 -16.19 30.42
N ASP A 47 -9.20 -17.06 30.21
CA ASP A 47 -9.10 -18.22 29.32
C ASP A 47 -9.52 -17.87 27.86
N ARG A 48 -9.76 -16.59 27.56
CA ARG A 48 -10.12 -16.13 26.21
C ARG A 48 -8.86 -15.87 25.38
N ALA A 49 -8.99 -16.04 24.07
CA ALA A 49 -7.98 -15.58 23.12
C ALA A 49 -8.03 -14.05 23.03
N LEU A 50 -7.15 -13.38 23.77
CA LEU A 50 -7.12 -11.91 23.88
C LEU A 50 -5.95 -11.26 23.12
N ASP A 51 -4.99 -12.04 22.63
CA ASP A 51 -3.84 -11.49 21.93
C ASP A 51 -4.28 -10.77 20.65
N HIS A 52 -3.80 -9.53 20.48
CA HIS A 52 -4.19 -8.62 19.40
C HIS A 52 -5.68 -8.26 19.31
N ALA A 53 -6.51 -8.68 20.28
CA ALA A 53 -7.94 -8.41 20.29
C ALA A 53 -8.22 -6.90 20.37
N TRP A 54 -9.27 -6.47 19.68
CA TRP A 54 -9.70 -5.08 19.72
C TRP A 54 -10.68 -4.88 20.87
N VAL A 55 -10.51 -3.76 21.57
CA VAL A 55 -11.25 -3.46 22.80
C VAL A 55 -11.64 -2.00 22.82
N THR A 56 -12.64 -1.67 23.62
CA THR A 56 -13.04 -0.29 23.88
C THR A 56 -13.17 0.01 25.35
N PHE A 57 -12.95 1.27 25.70
CA PHE A 57 -13.32 1.80 27.00
C PHE A 57 -13.84 3.22 26.84
N GLU A 58 -14.58 3.68 27.85
CA GLU A 58 -15.09 5.04 27.88
C GLU A 58 -14.51 5.83 29.04
N VAL A 59 -14.32 7.13 28.81
CA VAL A 59 -13.85 8.07 29.81
C VAL A 59 -14.62 9.38 29.68
N VAL A 60 -14.81 10.05 30.82
CA VAL A 60 -15.38 11.39 30.88
C VAL A 60 -14.28 12.37 31.27
N GLU A 61 -13.94 13.27 30.36
CA GLU A 61 -12.96 14.34 30.61
C GLU A 61 -13.69 15.65 30.90
N ARG A 62 -13.15 16.46 31.82
CA ARG A 62 -13.69 17.79 32.11
C ARG A 62 -12.74 18.85 31.58
N PHE A 63 -13.25 19.72 30.71
CA PHE A 63 -12.49 20.85 30.17
C PHE A 63 -13.36 22.11 30.18
N ASN A 64 -12.84 23.21 30.73
CA ASN A 64 -13.57 24.48 30.92
C ASN A 64 -14.95 24.30 31.61
N GLY A 65 -15.03 23.44 32.63
CA GLY A 65 -16.27 23.17 33.36
C GLY A 65 -17.30 22.30 32.63
N ARG A 66 -17.04 21.90 31.37
CA ARG A 66 -17.90 21.00 30.60
C ARG A 66 -17.34 19.58 30.61
N ALA A 67 -18.23 18.60 30.75
CA ALA A 67 -17.90 17.18 30.64
C ALA A 67 -18.01 16.71 29.18
N TYR A 68 -17.02 15.94 28.73
CA TYR A 68 -16.94 15.35 27.40
C TYR A 68 -16.77 13.85 27.55
N ARG A 69 -17.75 13.08 27.07
CA ARG A 69 -17.70 11.62 27.04
C ARG A 69 -16.93 11.19 25.80
N LYS A 70 -15.92 10.33 25.98
CA LYS A 70 -15.08 9.83 24.90
C LYS A 70 -15.03 8.31 24.97
N ARG A 71 -15.02 7.67 23.80
CA ARG A 71 -14.77 6.23 23.66
C ARG A 71 -13.46 6.01 22.94
N ALA A 72 -12.58 5.23 23.54
CA ALA A 72 -11.31 4.83 22.92
C ALA A 72 -11.47 3.44 22.30
N LEU A 73 -10.99 3.27 21.07
CA LEU A 73 -10.72 1.99 20.45
C LEU A 73 -9.24 1.67 20.63
N CYS A 74 -8.95 0.50 21.17
CA CYS A 74 -7.59 0.07 21.46
C CYS A 74 -7.33 -1.35 20.95
N GLN A 75 -6.06 -1.66 20.75
CA GLN A 75 -5.60 -3.02 20.54
C GLN A 75 -4.87 -3.52 21.77
N LEU A 76 -5.18 -4.75 22.17
CA LEU A 76 -4.52 -5.45 23.27
C LEU A 76 -3.23 -6.12 22.77
N GLY A 77 -2.17 -6.05 23.56
CA GLY A 77 -0.91 -6.75 23.28
C GLY A 77 -0.05 -6.90 24.53
N GLY A 78 1.01 -7.70 24.41
CA GLY A 78 1.98 -7.87 25.49
C GLY A 78 1.37 -8.44 26.77
N ILE A 79 0.51 -9.45 26.64
CA ILE A 79 -0.09 -10.15 27.79
C ILE A 79 1.01 -10.85 28.58
N VAL A 80 1.07 -10.59 29.88
CA VAL A 80 2.01 -11.20 30.82
C VAL A 80 1.24 -11.68 32.03
N THR A 81 1.45 -12.94 32.40
CA THR A 81 0.94 -13.49 33.66
C THR A 81 2.07 -13.59 34.67
N ARG A 82 1.83 -13.09 35.88
CA ARG A 82 2.74 -13.15 37.02
C ARG A 82 2.04 -13.76 38.21
N ASN A 83 2.72 -14.65 38.90
CA ASN A 83 2.26 -15.17 40.17
C ASN A 83 3.35 -14.92 41.22
N ARG A 84 3.03 -14.05 42.18
CA ARG A 84 3.98 -13.63 43.23
C ARG A 84 4.56 -14.82 44.00
N TRP A 85 3.78 -15.86 44.23
CA TRP A 85 4.22 -17.06 44.96
C TRP A 85 5.15 -17.94 44.11
N HIS A 86 4.95 -17.98 42.79
CA HIS A 86 5.84 -18.68 41.86
C HIS A 86 7.12 -17.89 41.53
N GLU A 87 7.12 -16.57 41.78
CA GLU A 87 8.30 -15.72 41.63
C GLU A 87 9.18 -15.71 42.89
N ASP A 88 8.61 -16.00 44.07
CA ASP A 88 9.33 -16.02 45.35
C ASP A 88 10.41 -17.13 45.40
N PRO A 89 11.70 -16.79 45.63
CA PRO A 89 12.78 -17.76 45.60
C PRO A 89 12.67 -18.91 46.61
N VAL A 90 12.10 -18.66 47.79
CA VAL A 90 11.96 -19.66 48.85
C VAL A 90 10.85 -20.64 48.47
N ILE A 91 9.74 -20.12 47.98
CA ILE A 91 8.57 -20.92 47.62
C ILE A 91 8.80 -21.71 46.34
N ARG A 92 9.61 -21.18 45.41
CA ARG A 92 10.05 -21.94 44.21
C ARG A 92 10.74 -23.26 44.56
N ALA A 93 11.46 -23.34 45.69
CA ALA A 93 12.06 -24.60 46.11
C ALA A 93 11.00 -25.65 46.47
N VAL A 94 9.89 -25.24 47.11
CA VAL A 94 8.76 -26.12 47.43
C VAL A 94 8.02 -26.53 46.15
N ILE A 95 7.73 -25.57 45.27
CA ILE A 95 7.09 -25.83 43.97
C ILE A 95 7.92 -26.81 43.14
N LYS A 96 9.26 -26.70 43.15
CA LYS A 96 10.14 -27.63 42.43
C LYS A 96 9.90 -29.09 42.83
N HIS A 97 9.53 -29.35 44.08
CA HIS A 97 9.26 -30.70 44.58
C HIS A 97 7.81 -31.13 44.40
N GLN A 98 6.85 -30.21 44.49
CA GLN A 98 5.41 -30.52 44.52
C GLN A 98 4.68 -30.20 43.20
N GLY A 99 5.34 -29.54 42.26
CA GLY A 99 4.78 -29.11 40.96
C GLY A 99 3.91 -27.86 41.03
N ALA A 100 3.08 -27.70 42.08
CA ALA A 100 2.20 -26.55 42.26
C ALA A 100 1.93 -26.28 43.75
N LEU A 101 1.49 -25.06 44.05
CA LEU A 101 0.88 -24.69 45.33
C LEU A 101 -0.65 -24.78 45.21
N PRO A 102 -1.32 -25.67 45.96
CA PRO A 102 -2.78 -25.72 46.03
C PRO A 102 -3.38 -24.35 46.38
N ALA A 103 -4.48 -23.98 45.73
CA ALA A 103 -5.21 -22.70 45.91
C ALA A 103 -4.43 -21.40 45.59
N LEU A 104 -3.16 -21.48 45.18
CA LEU A 104 -2.34 -20.30 44.85
C LEU A 104 -1.86 -20.30 43.41
N SER A 105 -1.61 -21.48 42.84
CA SER A 105 -1.18 -21.61 41.44
C SER A 105 -2.39 -21.46 40.53
N GLY A 106 -2.35 -20.53 39.58
CA GLY A 106 -3.46 -20.27 38.68
C GLY A 106 -4.56 -19.39 39.28
N GLU A 107 -4.83 -19.46 40.58
CA GLU A 107 -5.86 -18.64 41.25
C GLU A 107 -5.34 -17.25 41.65
N SER A 108 -4.08 -17.14 42.07
CA SER A 108 -3.44 -15.86 42.44
C SER A 108 -2.60 -15.27 41.29
N ASP A 109 -2.90 -15.66 40.06
CA ASP A 109 -2.22 -15.18 38.87
C ASP A 109 -2.73 -13.78 38.50
N LEU A 110 -1.82 -12.81 38.49
CA LEU A 110 -2.10 -11.48 37.94
C LEU A 110 -1.77 -11.52 36.45
N THR A 111 -2.81 -11.45 35.60
CA THR A 111 -2.64 -11.32 34.15
C THR A 111 -2.81 -9.86 33.76
N ALA A 112 -1.72 -9.23 33.34
CA ALA A 112 -1.70 -7.85 32.89
C ALA A 112 -1.41 -7.79 31.38
N ALA A 113 -1.90 -6.74 30.72
CA ALA A 113 -1.62 -6.48 29.32
C ALA A 113 -1.42 -4.99 29.05
N GLN A 114 -1.00 -4.66 27.83
CA GLN A 114 -0.90 -3.29 27.35
C GLN A 114 -1.95 -3.04 26.28
N LEU A 115 -2.61 -1.88 26.37
CA LEU A 115 -3.50 -1.36 25.37
C LEU A 115 -2.83 -0.21 24.62
N THR A 116 -2.88 -0.26 23.29
CA THR A 116 -2.46 0.85 22.42
C THR A 116 -3.70 1.50 21.80
N ALA A 117 -3.84 2.82 21.95
CA ALA A 117 -4.94 3.56 21.34
C ALA A 117 -4.84 3.56 19.80
N LEU A 118 -5.88 3.06 19.12
CA LEU A 118 -6.04 3.14 17.66
C LEU A 118 -6.81 4.41 17.26
N GLY A 119 -7.81 4.78 18.05
CA GLY A 119 -8.63 5.96 17.82
C GLY A 119 -9.43 6.35 19.07
N VAL A 120 -9.75 7.62 19.20
CA VAL A 120 -10.57 8.15 20.31
C VAL A 120 -11.67 8.99 19.69
N PHE A 121 -12.90 8.79 20.15
CA PHE A 121 -14.08 9.36 19.55
C PHE A 121 -14.87 10.13 20.60
N LEU A 122 -15.26 11.36 20.26
CA LEU A 122 -16.14 12.18 21.08
C LEU A 122 -17.57 11.67 20.91
N LEU A 123 -18.26 11.43 22.02
CA LEU A 123 -19.65 11.00 22.03
C LEU A 123 -20.59 12.17 22.34
N ASP A 124 -21.79 12.12 21.78
CA ASP A 124 -22.91 12.97 22.19
C ASP A 124 -23.61 12.40 23.45
N GLU A 125 -24.66 13.08 23.90
CA GLU A 125 -25.45 12.67 25.07
C GLU A 125 -26.16 11.32 24.86
N SER A 126 -26.46 10.96 23.61
CA SER A 126 -27.06 9.67 23.24
C SER A 126 -26.03 8.54 23.08
N GLY A 127 -24.73 8.85 23.22
CA GLY A 127 -23.63 7.89 23.08
C GLY A 127 -23.18 7.65 21.64
N ARG A 128 -23.63 8.47 20.68
CA ARG A 128 -23.22 8.36 19.27
C ARG A 128 -21.93 9.12 19.02
N VAL A 129 -21.13 8.62 18.07
CA VAL A 129 -19.89 9.30 17.67
C VAL A 129 -20.20 10.60 16.94
N VAL A 130 -19.60 11.69 17.43
CA VAL A 130 -19.67 13.02 16.84
C VAL A 130 -18.49 13.25 15.90
N ARG A 131 -17.28 12.93 16.35
CA ARG A 131 -16.02 13.07 15.61
C ARG A 131 -14.87 12.37 16.32
N ARG A 132 -13.77 12.08 15.61
CA ARG A 132 -12.51 11.69 16.25
C ARG A 132 -11.90 12.84 17.06
N THR A 133 -11.18 12.47 18.11
CA THR A 133 -10.50 13.36 19.05
C THR A 133 -9.27 12.64 19.64
N THR A 134 -8.68 13.19 20.68
CA THR A 134 -7.60 12.57 21.47
C THR A 134 -8.02 12.51 22.94
N LEU A 135 -7.36 11.67 23.73
CA LEU A 135 -7.43 11.78 25.18
C LEU A 135 -6.51 12.91 25.63
N SER A 136 -7.03 13.79 26.48
CA SER A 136 -6.29 14.90 27.07
C SER A 136 -5.78 14.57 28.47
N THR A 137 -6.36 13.55 29.10
CA THR A 137 -5.98 13.04 30.43
C THR A 137 -5.96 11.52 30.42
N PRO A 138 -5.04 10.88 31.17
CA PRO A 138 -5.05 9.43 31.32
C PRO A 138 -6.37 8.95 31.97
N PRO A 139 -6.91 7.79 31.55
CA PRO A 139 -8.12 7.25 32.15
C PRO A 139 -7.93 6.85 33.62
N PRO A 140 -8.97 6.97 34.47
CA PRO A 140 -8.91 6.48 35.85
C PRO A 140 -8.63 4.97 35.94
N SER A 141 -7.86 4.55 36.93
CA SER A 141 -7.75 3.13 37.29
C SER A 141 -9.12 2.54 37.65
N GLY A 142 -9.35 1.28 37.29
CA GLY A 142 -10.63 0.60 37.45
C GLY A 142 -11.63 0.86 36.32
N THR A 143 -11.31 1.71 35.34
CA THR A 143 -12.17 1.91 34.16
C THR A 143 -12.37 0.58 33.43
N PRO A 144 -13.61 0.12 33.20
CA PRO A 144 -13.87 -1.16 32.56
C PRO A 144 -13.53 -1.12 31.06
N VAL A 145 -12.95 -2.23 30.59
CA VAL A 145 -12.58 -2.45 29.19
C VAL A 145 -13.44 -3.58 28.62
N TYR A 146 -14.05 -3.30 27.48
CA TYR A 146 -15.00 -4.18 26.80
C TYR A 146 -14.42 -4.69 25.48
N PRO A 147 -14.71 -5.94 25.07
CA PRO A 147 -14.31 -6.41 23.74
C PRO A 147 -15.03 -5.57 22.67
N ALA A 148 -14.34 -5.30 21.56
CA ALA A 148 -14.95 -4.69 20.38
C ALA A 148 -15.48 -5.80 19.45
N ASP A 149 -16.64 -5.56 18.87
CA ASP A 149 -17.21 -6.39 17.81
C ASP A 149 -17.40 -5.58 16.52
N ALA A 150 -17.90 -6.24 15.47
CA ALA A 150 -18.10 -5.59 14.17
C ALA A 150 -19.09 -4.42 14.27
N ALA A 151 -20.12 -4.53 15.11
CA ALA A 151 -21.09 -3.45 15.34
C ALA A 151 -20.44 -2.25 16.04
N THR A 152 -19.60 -2.50 17.05
CA THR A 152 -18.84 -1.47 17.76
C THR A 152 -17.91 -0.72 16.82
N LEU A 153 -17.19 -1.42 15.93
CA LEU A 153 -16.35 -0.78 14.93
C LEU A 153 -17.17 0.00 13.91
N GLN A 154 -18.30 -0.58 13.48
CA GLN A 154 -19.18 0.08 12.57
C GLN A 154 -19.66 1.42 13.13
N ASP A 155 -20.13 1.43 14.37
CA ASP A 155 -20.59 2.63 15.07
C ASP A 155 -19.48 3.66 15.31
N LEU A 156 -18.27 3.20 15.62
CA LEU A 156 -17.15 4.08 15.92
C LEU A 156 -16.59 4.77 14.68
N VAL A 157 -16.60 4.06 13.57
CA VAL A 157 -15.76 4.42 12.43
C VAL A 157 -16.60 4.86 11.23
N HIS A 158 -17.79 4.34 10.99
CA HIS A 158 -18.57 4.68 9.78
C HIS A 158 -18.99 6.15 9.65
N THR A 159 -18.86 6.95 10.71
CA THR A 159 -19.24 8.36 10.69
C THR A 159 -18.26 9.25 9.93
N GLU A 160 -17.02 8.81 9.65
CA GLU A 160 -16.06 9.66 8.93
C GLU A 160 -16.05 9.37 7.42
N PRO A 161 -16.15 10.40 6.57
CA PRO A 161 -15.90 10.23 5.14
C PRO A 161 -14.43 9.85 4.91
N GLY A 162 -14.15 9.06 3.86
CA GLY A 162 -12.78 8.71 3.45
C GLY A 162 -12.17 7.48 4.15
N ILE A 163 -12.97 6.67 4.84
CA ILE A 163 -12.48 5.44 5.45
C ILE A 163 -12.43 4.31 4.42
N PHE A 164 -11.31 3.62 4.40
CA PHE A 164 -11.04 2.47 3.58
C PHE A 164 -10.78 1.23 4.44
N TYR A 165 -11.43 0.11 4.16
CA TYR A 165 -11.20 -1.14 4.89
C TYR A 165 -10.18 -2.01 4.15
N ALA A 166 -9.01 -2.19 4.76
CA ALA A 166 -7.88 -2.88 4.11
C ALA A 166 -7.90 -4.40 4.25
N GLY A 167 -8.79 -4.95 5.08
CA GLY A 167 -8.88 -6.38 5.33
C GLY A 167 -9.55 -6.67 6.66
N GLN A 168 -9.21 -7.81 7.24
CA GLN A 168 -9.70 -8.27 8.53
C GLN A 168 -8.54 -8.33 9.53
N SER A 169 -8.80 -8.05 10.80
CA SER A 169 -7.83 -8.17 11.88
C SER A 169 -7.53 -9.64 12.17
N PRO A 170 -6.28 -9.98 12.49
CA PRO A 170 -5.92 -11.33 12.90
C PRO A 170 -6.64 -11.73 14.20
N GLY A 171 -7.16 -12.95 14.25
CA GLY A 171 -7.76 -13.54 15.46
C GLY A 171 -9.28 -13.35 15.57
N ASP A 172 -9.75 -12.12 15.53
CA ASP A 172 -11.18 -11.77 15.69
C ASP A 172 -11.90 -11.49 14.35
N GLY A 173 -11.17 -11.34 13.24
CA GLY A 173 -11.74 -11.23 11.91
C GLY A 173 -12.60 -9.97 11.73
N LEU A 174 -12.24 -8.88 12.42
CA LEU A 174 -12.94 -7.61 12.35
C LEU A 174 -12.40 -6.74 11.21
N PRO A 175 -13.24 -5.97 10.52
CA PRO A 175 -12.78 -5.17 9.40
C PRO A 175 -11.83 -4.08 9.90
N VAL A 176 -10.66 -3.95 9.27
CA VAL A 176 -9.62 -2.99 9.68
C VAL A 176 -9.81 -1.68 8.90
N PRO A 177 -10.32 -0.62 9.55
CA PRO A 177 -10.42 0.69 8.93
C PRO A 177 -9.07 1.39 8.85
N LEU A 178 -8.81 2.02 7.72
CA LEU A 178 -7.70 2.91 7.46
C LEU A 178 -8.22 4.25 6.95
N THR A 179 -7.61 5.33 7.42
CA THR A 179 -7.82 6.66 6.89
C THR A 179 -6.77 6.95 5.83
N LEU A 180 -7.17 7.06 4.57
CA LEU A 180 -6.26 7.38 3.46
C LEU A 180 -6.23 8.90 3.25
N ARG A 181 -5.26 9.59 3.87
CA ARG A 181 -5.16 11.05 3.79
C ARG A 181 -4.83 11.51 2.37
N HIS A 182 -5.57 12.50 1.89
CA HIS A 182 -5.33 13.17 0.62
C HIS A 182 -5.67 14.67 0.72
N PHE A 183 -5.23 15.47 -0.26
CA PHE A 183 -5.39 16.93 -0.29
C PHE A 183 -6.82 17.47 -0.44
N GLY A 184 -7.83 16.60 -0.47
CA GLY A 184 -9.22 17.03 -0.63
C GLY A 184 -9.79 17.67 0.64
N PRO A 185 -11.01 18.22 0.57
CA PRO A 185 -11.71 18.74 1.74
C PRO A 185 -12.17 17.62 2.67
N THR A 186 -12.23 17.90 3.98
CA THR A 186 -12.61 16.92 5.02
C THR A 186 -14.02 16.39 4.88
N GLU A 187 -14.95 17.19 4.37
CA GLU A 187 -16.32 16.77 4.08
C GLU A 187 -16.39 15.63 3.04
N GLN A 188 -15.35 15.50 2.20
CA GLN A 188 -15.23 14.47 1.16
C GLN A 188 -14.19 13.41 1.52
N GLY A 189 -13.73 13.39 2.78
CA GLY A 189 -12.74 12.41 3.28
C GLY A 189 -11.28 12.83 3.13
N GLY A 190 -11.02 14.05 2.66
CA GLY A 190 -9.67 14.59 2.58
C GLY A 190 -9.19 15.23 3.88
N PHE A 191 -7.90 15.54 3.93
CA PHE A 191 -7.25 16.06 5.13
C PHE A 191 -6.50 17.37 4.87
N GLY A 192 -6.61 17.94 3.66
CA GLY A 192 -5.82 19.10 3.24
C GLY A 192 -4.31 18.81 3.12
N GLU A 193 -3.88 17.59 3.41
CA GLU A 193 -2.51 17.11 3.33
C GLU A 193 -2.50 15.65 2.85
N ALA A 194 -1.34 15.22 2.32
CA ALA A 194 -1.08 13.83 2.03
C ALA A 194 0.16 13.36 2.80
N VAL A 195 0.16 12.09 3.17
CA VAL A 195 1.31 11.43 3.80
C VAL A 195 1.93 10.43 2.82
N MET A 196 3.26 10.34 2.80
CA MET A 196 3.94 9.30 2.05
C MET A 196 3.80 7.96 2.77
N ILE A 197 3.49 6.91 2.03
CA ILE A 197 3.30 5.55 2.57
C ILE A 197 4.42 4.66 2.03
N GLY A 198 5.09 3.95 2.94
CA GLY A 198 6.03 2.89 2.61
C GLY A 198 5.47 1.52 2.98
N ILE A 199 5.55 0.55 2.06
CA ILE A 199 5.13 -0.84 2.30
C ILE A 199 6.37 -1.73 2.29
N PHE A 200 6.64 -2.35 3.43
CA PHE A 200 7.83 -3.19 3.64
C PHE A 200 7.43 -4.62 3.99
N GLY A 201 8.28 -5.59 3.63
CA GLY A 201 8.02 -7.00 3.88
C GLY A 201 8.87 -7.92 3.02
N GLN A 202 9.02 -9.16 3.46
CA GLN A 202 9.78 -10.17 2.73
C GLN A 202 9.13 -10.51 1.37
N THR A 203 9.89 -11.10 0.45
CA THR A 203 9.35 -11.58 -0.82
C THR A 203 8.18 -12.55 -0.56
N ARG A 204 7.08 -12.41 -1.33
CA ARG A 204 5.80 -13.15 -1.15
C ARG A 204 5.02 -12.87 0.14
N SER A 205 5.31 -11.79 0.88
CA SER A 205 4.51 -11.39 2.06
C SER A 205 3.20 -10.65 1.74
N GLY A 206 2.81 -10.55 0.47
CA GLY A 206 1.58 -9.83 0.05
C GLY A 206 1.71 -8.31 -0.15
N LYS A 207 2.94 -7.76 -0.20
CA LYS A 207 3.17 -6.30 -0.40
C LYS A 207 2.41 -5.71 -1.58
N SER A 208 2.49 -6.35 -2.74
CA SER A 208 1.88 -5.83 -3.97
C SER A 208 0.35 -5.90 -3.92
N ILE A 209 -0.22 -6.87 -3.21
CA ILE A 209 -1.67 -6.96 -2.95
C ILE A 209 -2.11 -5.80 -2.04
N LEU A 210 -1.39 -5.58 -0.92
CA LEU A 210 -1.68 -4.45 -0.03
C LEU A 210 -1.56 -3.10 -0.77
N ALA A 211 -0.52 -2.95 -1.60
CA ALA A 211 -0.35 -1.77 -2.44
C ALA A 211 -1.56 -1.58 -3.37
N ALA A 212 -2.02 -2.64 -4.04
CA ALA A 212 -3.18 -2.59 -4.92
C ALA A 212 -4.48 -2.24 -4.18
N GLN A 213 -4.67 -2.76 -2.96
CA GLN A 213 -5.81 -2.40 -2.10
C GLN A 213 -5.77 -0.90 -1.73
N LEU A 214 -4.63 -0.40 -1.27
CA LEU A 214 -4.46 1.02 -0.94
C LEU A 214 -4.67 1.92 -2.16
N LEU A 215 -4.13 1.54 -3.33
CA LEU A 215 -4.35 2.25 -4.59
C LEU A 215 -5.84 2.32 -4.94
N ALA A 216 -6.60 1.24 -4.76
CA ALA A 216 -8.04 1.27 -4.96
C ALA A 216 -8.76 2.18 -3.96
N GLY A 217 -8.29 2.22 -2.71
CA GLY A 217 -8.80 3.16 -1.71
C GLY A 217 -8.59 4.62 -2.13
N PHE A 218 -7.39 4.98 -2.62
CA PHE A 218 -7.15 6.30 -3.20
C PHE A 218 -7.98 6.55 -4.47
N ALA A 219 -8.14 5.54 -5.32
CA ALA A 219 -8.87 5.63 -6.58
C ALA A 219 -10.38 5.89 -6.38
N ALA A 220 -10.92 5.55 -5.21
CA ALA A 220 -12.30 5.84 -4.82
C ALA A 220 -12.57 7.35 -4.74
N ASN A 221 -11.54 8.17 -4.49
CA ASN A 221 -11.63 9.61 -4.63
C ASN A 221 -11.58 9.99 -6.12
N ARG A 222 -12.63 10.66 -6.64
CA ARG A 222 -12.77 11.04 -8.06
C ARG A 222 -11.76 12.06 -8.55
N ASP A 223 -11.27 12.92 -7.67
CA ASP A 223 -10.43 14.06 -8.03
C ASP A 223 -8.93 13.71 -7.99
N LEU A 224 -8.59 12.50 -7.56
CA LEU A 224 -7.21 12.03 -7.44
C LEU A 224 -6.77 11.28 -8.70
N GLY A 225 -5.64 11.72 -9.28
CA GLY A 225 -4.95 11.03 -10.37
C GLY A 225 -3.90 10.06 -9.83
N ILE A 226 -3.83 8.86 -10.39
CA ILE A 226 -2.90 7.80 -9.94
C ILE A 226 -1.99 7.42 -11.09
N LEU A 227 -0.67 7.52 -10.86
CA LEU A 227 0.37 7.03 -11.75
C LEU A 227 1.12 5.90 -11.03
N VAL A 228 1.19 4.73 -11.65
CA VAL A 228 1.93 3.57 -11.13
C VAL A 228 3.14 3.32 -12.02
N LEU A 229 4.33 3.37 -11.44
CA LEU A 229 5.56 2.94 -12.09
C LEU A 229 5.77 1.46 -11.75
N ASP A 230 5.60 0.59 -12.74
CA ASP A 230 5.51 -0.86 -12.56
C ASP A 230 6.64 -1.61 -13.27
N PRO A 231 7.89 -1.57 -12.75
CA PRO A 231 9.03 -2.22 -13.40
C PRO A 231 8.90 -3.75 -13.48
N GLN A 232 8.14 -4.37 -12.57
CA GLN A 232 7.92 -5.81 -12.54
C GLN A 232 6.72 -6.24 -13.41
N GLY A 233 5.90 -5.28 -13.85
CA GLY A 233 4.67 -5.54 -14.60
C GLY A 233 3.65 -6.32 -13.77
N GLU A 234 3.61 -6.12 -12.45
CA GLU A 234 2.64 -6.77 -11.54
C GLU A 234 1.25 -6.14 -11.68
N PHE A 235 1.18 -4.81 -11.75
CA PHE A 235 -0.04 -4.02 -11.85
C PHE A 235 -0.57 -3.98 -13.29
N GLY A 236 0.28 -3.63 -14.26
CA GLY A 236 -0.13 -3.44 -15.66
C GLY A 236 -0.65 -4.72 -16.30
N ARG A 237 0.00 -5.85 -16.01
CA ARG A 237 -0.40 -7.19 -16.50
C ARG A 237 -1.36 -7.91 -15.55
N ASP A 238 -1.77 -7.28 -14.45
CA ASP A 238 -2.66 -7.84 -13.42
C ASP A 238 -2.18 -9.24 -12.94
N ARG A 239 -0.86 -9.38 -12.75
CA ARG A 239 -0.21 -10.66 -12.45
C ARG A 239 -0.43 -11.16 -11.02
N PHE A 240 -1.20 -10.43 -10.22
CA PHE A 240 -1.68 -10.90 -8.93
C PHE A 240 -2.51 -12.19 -9.05
N ALA A 241 -3.23 -12.35 -10.18
CA ALA A 241 -4.12 -13.48 -10.46
C ALA A 241 -3.41 -14.71 -11.07
N ALA A 242 -2.17 -14.58 -11.56
CA ALA A 242 -1.55 -15.58 -12.41
C ALA A 242 -0.30 -16.21 -11.77
N GLY A 243 -0.47 -17.38 -11.17
CA GLY A 243 0.55 -18.44 -11.23
C GLY A 243 0.89 -19.19 -9.96
N ASP A 244 0.66 -18.66 -8.75
CA ASP A 244 1.10 -19.37 -7.53
C ASP A 244 0.44 -18.88 -6.22
N HIS A 245 -0.66 -18.13 -6.28
CA HIS A 245 -1.22 -17.44 -5.11
C HIS A 245 -2.65 -17.91 -4.84
N ARG A 246 -2.92 -18.30 -3.59
CA ARG A 246 -4.21 -18.79 -3.06
C ARG A 246 -5.33 -17.72 -3.08
N VAL A 247 -5.18 -16.64 -3.84
CA VAL A 247 -6.01 -15.44 -3.77
C VAL A 247 -6.36 -14.99 -5.19
N ASP A 248 -7.64 -15.07 -5.54
CA ASP A 248 -8.19 -14.49 -6.78
C ASP A 248 -8.30 -12.97 -6.63
N PHE A 249 -7.21 -12.26 -6.92
CA PHE A 249 -7.15 -10.80 -6.85
C PHE A 249 -6.86 -10.20 -8.22
N SER A 250 -7.67 -9.21 -8.62
CA SER A 250 -7.46 -8.41 -9.83
C SER A 250 -7.64 -6.94 -9.49
N ILE A 251 -6.61 -6.13 -9.72
CA ILE A 251 -6.69 -4.68 -9.47
C ILE A 251 -7.64 -4.03 -10.47
N LYS A 252 -7.68 -4.52 -11.72
CA LYS A 252 -8.58 -3.99 -12.75
C LYS A 252 -10.04 -4.21 -12.37
N ARG A 253 -10.36 -5.41 -11.87
CA ARG A 253 -11.71 -5.75 -11.34
C ARG A 253 -12.05 -4.89 -10.13
N LEU A 254 -11.10 -4.68 -9.22
CA LEU A 254 -11.29 -3.85 -8.03
C LEU A 254 -11.61 -2.40 -8.40
N LEU A 255 -10.86 -1.80 -9.33
CA LEU A 255 -11.07 -0.43 -9.82
C LEU A 255 -12.39 -0.26 -10.58
N ALA A 256 -12.81 -1.27 -11.35
CA ALA A 256 -14.09 -1.27 -12.06
C ALA A 256 -15.29 -1.35 -11.11
N ASN A 257 -15.14 -2.02 -9.97
CA ASN A 257 -16.21 -2.22 -8.98
C ASN A 257 -16.32 -1.11 -7.93
N LEU A 258 -15.46 -0.08 -8.00
CA LEU A 258 -15.62 1.10 -7.15
C LEU A 258 -16.97 1.77 -7.45
N ARG A 259 -17.56 2.45 -6.45
CA ARG A 259 -18.76 3.31 -6.64
C ARG A 259 -18.59 4.27 -7.83
N HIS A 260 -17.35 4.65 -8.08
CA HIS A 260 -16.91 5.47 -9.20
C HIS A 260 -15.88 4.69 -9.98
N SER A 261 -16.36 3.86 -10.91
CA SER A 261 -15.50 3.03 -11.77
C SER A 261 -14.36 3.85 -12.36
N ARG A 262 -13.15 3.30 -12.28
CA ARG A 262 -11.93 3.89 -12.86
C ARG A 262 -11.41 3.00 -13.98
N THR A 263 -11.16 3.59 -15.15
CA THR A 263 -10.47 2.91 -16.25
C THR A 263 -8.97 3.02 -16.04
N ALA A 264 -8.27 1.89 -16.05
CA ALA A 264 -6.81 1.85 -16.00
C ALA A 264 -6.23 1.87 -17.42
N HIS A 265 -5.35 2.83 -17.70
CA HIS A 265 -4.55 2.86 -18.94
C HIS A 265 -3.18 2.25 -18.65
N VAL A 266 -2.81 1.23 -19.41
CA VAL A 266 -1.50 0.57 -19.29
C VAL A 266 -0.67 1.02 -20.48
N LEU A 267 0.43 1.71 -20.19
CA LEU A 267 1.43 2.10 -21.17
C LEU A 267 2.68 1.26 -20.93
N SER A 268 3.14 0.55 -21.94
CA SER A 268 4.42 -0.15 -21.92
C SER A 268 5.55 0.82 -22.28
N THR A 269 6.80 0.43 -22.01
CA THR A 269 7.96 1.22 -22.43
C THR A 269 8.02 1.39 -23.95
N ASP A 270 7.45 0.46 -24.71
CA ASP A 270 7.34 0.54 -26.17
C ASP A 270 6.33 1.62 -26.60
N ASP A 271 5.26 1.83 -25.80
CA ASP A 271 4.27 2.92 -26.01
C ASP A 271 4.82 4.28 -25.61
N VAL A 272 5.76 4.30 -24.66
CA VAL A 272 6.47 5.50 -24.17
C VAL A 272 7.86 5.62 -24.84
N ALA A 273 8.05 4.95 -25.99
CA ALA A 273 9.32 4.96 -26.72
C ALA A 273 9.83 6.39 -26.88
N LEU A 274 11.14 6.56 -26.71
CA LEU A 274 11.86 7.83 -26.79
C LEU A 274 11.53 8.54 -28.12
N GLU A 275 10.50 9.38 -28.12
CA GLU A 275 10.04 10.07 -29.35
C GLU A 275 11.04 11.14 -29.81
N GLY A 276 11.95 11.54 -28.93
CA GLY A 276 12.98 12.53 -29.19
C GLY A 276 14.20 11.93 -29.89
N ALA A 277 14.62 12.58 -30.98
CA ALA A 277 15.81 12.20 -31.75
C ALA A 277 17.06 12.16 -30.87
N GLU A 278 17.18 13.08 -29.91
CA GLU A 278 18.27 13.13 -28.95
C GLU A 278 18.30 11.93 -28.00
N ALA A 279 17.14 11.52 -27.49
CA ALA A 279 17.06 10.39 -26.58
C ALA A 279 17.35 9.06 -27.30
N PHE A 280 16.89 8.93 -28.56
CA PHE A 280 17.23 7.79 -29.40
C PHE A 280 18.73 7.74 -29.72
N THR A 281 19.36 8.86 -30.09
CA THR A 281 20.79 8.87 -30.41
C THR A 281 21.68 8.66 -29.19
N GLU A 282 21.25 9.09 -28.00
CA GLU A 282 21.96 8.76 -26.74
C GLU A 282 21.88 7.26 -26.42
N VAL A 283 20.75 6.60 -26.68
CA VAL A 283 20.67 5.13 -26.56
C VAL A 283 21.64 4.45 -27.54
N LEU A 284 21.67 4.89 -28.80
CA LEU A 284 22.63 4.35 -29.79
C LEU A 284 24.08 4.56 -29.37
N ARG A 285 24.41 5.72 -28.79
CA ARG A 285 25.75 6.02 -28.27
C ARG A 285 26.14 5.07 -27.15
N ARG A 286 25.25 4.84 -26.18
CA ARG A 286 25.49 3.88 -25.08
C ARG A 286 25.57 2.43 -25.56
N ALA A 287 24.91 2.10 -26.66
CA ALA A 287 24.96 0.79 -27.29
C ALA A 287 26.23 0.55 -28.14
N GLY A 288 27.15 1.52 -28.25
CA GLY A 288 28.38 1.39 -29.04
C GLY A 288 28.17 1.51 -30.55
N PHE A 289 27.01 1.99 -31.00
CA PHE A 289 26.68 2.08 -32.43
C PHE A 289 27.67 2.96 -33.21
N PHE A 290 27.95 4.17 -32.72
CA PHE A 290 28.86 5.10 -33.41
C PHE A 290 30.32 4.62 -33.38
N GLU A 291 30.74 3.97 -32.31
CA GLU A 291 32.06 3.32 -32.24
C GLU A 291 32.19 2.24 -33.32
N SER A 292 31.15 1.42 -33.51
CA SER A 292 31.11 0.38 -34.57
C SER A 292 31.19 0.96 -35.99
N LEU A 293 30.74 2.20 -36.18
CA LEU A 293 30.85 2.96 -37.44
C LEU A 293 32.20 3.69 -37.59
N GLY A 294 33.11 3.58 -36.62
CA GLY A 294 34.45 4.18 -36.68
C GLY A 294 34.58 5.58 -36.08
N PHE A 295 33.54 6.10 -35.40
CA PHE A 295 33.65 7.33 -34.62
C PHE A 295 34.36 7.02 -33.30
N LYS A 296 35.65 7.35 -33.20
CA LYS A 296 36.47 7.07 -32.03
C LYS A 296 36.52 8.28 -31.10
N GLY A 297 36.02 8.09 -29.88
CA GLY A 297 36.12 9.06 -28.79
C GLY A 297 34.86 9.91 -28.60
N ALA A 298 34.61 10.28 -27.35
CA ALA A 298 33.35 10.87 -26.90
C ALA A 298 32.89 12.11 -27.68
N ASN A 299 33.81 13.00 -28.07
CA ASN A 299 33.44 14.21 -28.82
C ASN A 299 32.90 13.88 -30.22
N LYS A 300 33.53 12.93 -30.93
CA LYS A 300 33.10 12.54 -32.28
C LYS A 300 31.82 11.75 -32.28
N GLU A 301 31.64 10.89 -31.27
CA GLU A 301 30.38 10.20 -31.05
C GLU A 301 29.24 11.19 -30.77
N ARG A 302 29.50 12.25 -29.98
CA ARG A 302 28.52 13.29 -29.70
C ARG A 302 28.15 14.08 -30.95
N GLU A 303 29.12 14.50 -31.75
CA GLU A 303 28.87 15.16 -33.03
C GLU A 303 28.09 14.28 -34.02
N ALA A 304 28.40 12.99 -34.08
CA ALA A 304 27.67 12.03 -34.91
C ALA A 304 26.23 11.81 -34.42
N ALA A 305 26.03 11.76 -33.09
CA ALA A 305 24.73 11.65 -32.46
C ALA A 305 23.86 12.90 -32.71
N GLU A 306 24.45 14.10 -32.61
CA GLU A 306 23.77 15.37 -32.92
C GLU A 306 23.35 15.44 -34.40
N ARG A 307 24.25 15.04 -35.31
CA ARG A 307 23.94 14.98 -36.75
C ARG A 307 22.82 13.99 -37.06
N LEU A 308 22.88 12.78 -36.49
CA LEU A 308 21.83 11.77 -36.67
C LEU A 308 20.50 12.28 -36.12
N ALA A 309 20.51 12.98 -34.98
CA ALA A 309 19.29 13.55 -34.41
C ALA A 309 18.65 14.62 -35.32
N GLY A 310 19.49 15.43 -35.99
CA GLY A 310 19.06 16.38 -37.03
C GLY A 310 18.38 15.68 -38.20
N LEU A 311 19.02 14.67 -38.79
CA LEU A 311 18.45 13.91 -39.92
C LEU A 311 17.11 13.25 -39.56
N LEU A 312 17.05 12.63 -38.38
CA LEU A 312 15.83 12.00 -37.90
C LEU A 312 14.70 13.02 -37.71
N SER A 313 15.04 14.26 -37.40
CA SER A 313 14.07 15.35 -37.24
C SER A 313 13.53 15.88 -38.57
N GLU A 314 14.27 15.69 -39.67
CA GLU A 314 13.90 16.11 -41.03
C GLU A 314 13.14 15.02 -41.81
N LEU A 315 13.01 13.81 -41.27
CA LEU A 315 12.26 12.74 -41.92
C LEU A 315 10.79 13.14 -42.08
N THR A 316 10.30 13.05 -43.31
CA THR A 316 8.90 13.35 -43.66
C THR A 316 8.22 12.18 -44.35
N ASP A 317 6.90 12.11 -44.24
CA ASP A 317 6.06 11.14 -44.94
C ASP A 317 5.72 11.61 -46.36
N ALA A 318 4.97 10.80 -47.11
CA ALA A 318 4.56 11.13 -48.48
C ALA A 318 3.70 12.41 -48.58
N SER A 319 3.17 12.92 -47.46
CA SER A 319 2.40 14.16 -47.38
C SER A 319 3.23 15.37 -46.91
N GLY A 320 4.55 15.18 -46.70
CA GLY A 320 5.46 16.22 -46.22
C GLY A 320 5.36 16.48 -44.72
N ARG A 321 4.65 15.64 -43.95
CA ARG A 321 4.58 15.77 -42.48
C ARG A 321 5.74 15.04 -41.83
N ARG A 322 6.25 15.59 -40.73
CA ARG A 322 7.34 14.97 -39.96
C ARG A 322 6.94 13.57 -39.49
N ARG A 323 7.81 12.59 -39.74
CA ARG A 323 7.67 11.22 -39.28
C ARG A 323 8.28 11.08 -37.89
N PRO A 324 7.56 10.51 -36.91
CA PRO A 324 8.13 10.19 -35.61
C PRO A 324 9.11 9.01 -35.73
N ILE A 325 10.05 8.90 -34.78
CA ILE A 325 11.09 7.85 -34.77
C ILE A 325 10.51 6.44 -34.72
N ARG A 326 9.36 6.26 -34.05
CA ARG A 326 8.61 4.98 -34.03
C ARG A 326 8.22 4.48 -35.42
N ASP A 327 8.14 5.38 -36.41
CA ASP A 327 7.77 5.03 -37.78
C ASP A 327 8.99 4.78 -38.68
N LEU A 328 10.22 4.75 -38.12
CA LEU A 328 11.41 4.35 -38.85
C LEU A 328 11.25 2.93 -39.42
N ARG A 329 11.58 2.78 -40.70
CA ARG A 329 11.51 1.52 -41.44
C ARG A 329 12.92 1.05 -41.75
N ALA A 330 13.08 -0.25 -41.99
CA ALA A 330 14.35 -0.80 -42.45
C ALA A 330 14.90 -0.12 -43.72
N ALA A 331 14.00 0.40 -44.57
CA ALA A 331 14.37 1.14 -45.78
C ALA A 331 14.99 2.52 -45.52
N ASP A 332 14.78 3.12 -44.33
CA ASP A 332 15.38 4.40 -43.96
C ASP A 332 16.86 4.21 -43.51
N LEU A 333 17.23 3.00 -43.08
CA LEU A 333 18.56 2.69 -42.52
C LEU A 333 19.73 2.94 -43.49
N PRO A 334 19.68 2.54 -44.78
CA PRO A 334 20.77 2.81 -45.72
C PRO A 334 21.04 4.31 -45.93
N LEU A 335 20.00 5.15 -45.86
CA LEU A 335 20.14 6.60 -45.99
C LEU A 335 20.89 7.17 -44.78
N LEU A 336 20.44 6.80 -43.57
CA LEU A 336 21.02 7.27 -42.31
C LEU A 336 22.49 6.83 -42.17
N VAL A 337 22.79 5.57 -42.49
CA VAL A 337 24.16 5.04 -42.43
C VAL A 337 25.05 5.68 -43.49
N LYS A 338 24.54 5.90 -44.71
CA LYS A 338 25.31 6.57 -45.78
C LYS A 338 25.67 8.01 -45.42
N ASP A 339 24.76 8.73 -44.77
CA ASP A 339 25.04 10.11 -44.33
C ASP A 339 26.08 10.14 -43.20
N LEU A 340 25.96 9.23 -42.22
CA LEU A 340 26.97 9.07 -41.17
C LEU A 340 28.34 8.66 -41.73
N ALA A 341 28.40 7.77 -42.71
CA ALA A 341 29.65 7.39 -43.36
C ALA A 341 30.33 8.59 -44.05
N ARG A 342 29.55 9.40 -44.78
CA ARG A 342 30.06 10.66 -45.36
C ARG A 342 30.54 11.64 -44.30
N PHE A 343 29.86 11.70 -43.16
CA PHE A 343 30.28 12.57 -42.06
C PHE A 343 31.60 12.11 -41.46
N ALA A 344 31.78 10.81 -41.28
CA ALA A 344 33.05 10.24 -40.83
C ALA A 344 34.18 10.65 -41.78
N ASP A 345 33.97 10.52 -43.10
CA ASP A 345 34.96 10.94 -44.09
C ASP A 345 35.36 12.41 -43.94
N VAL A 346 34.42 13.32 -43.68
CA VAL A 346 34.71 14.76 -43.46
C VAL A 346 35.49 15.00 -42.16
N ILE A 347 35.12 14.35 -41.06
CA ILE A 347 35.79 14.48 -39.76
C ILE A 347 37.23 13.93 -39.83
N TYR A 348 37.46 12.90 -40.63
CA TYR A 348 38.77 12.26 -40.72
C TYR A 348 39.64 12.76 -41.89
N ALA A 349 39.07 13.38 -42.93
CA ALA A 349 39.80 14.02 -44.02
C ALA A 349 40.44 15.36 -43.64
N THR A 350 40.04 15.97 -42.53
CA THR A 350 40.57 17.27 -42.05
C THR A 350 41.88 17.16 -41.27
N ARG A 351 42.54 15.99 -41.25
CA ARG A 351 43.89 15.84 -40.68
C ARG A 351 44.96 16.26 -41.69
N PRO A 352 45.89 17.17 -41.35
CA PRO A 352 47.10 17.37 -42.15
C PRO A 352 47.91 16.07 -42.15
N GLY A 353 48.06 15.45 -43.33
CA GLY A 353 48.93 14.28 -43.52
C GLY A 353 48.25 12.96 -43.90
N THR A 354 46.93 12.90 -44.10
CA THR A 354 46.26 11.70 -44.64
C THR A 354 45.80 11.91 -46.09
N THR A 355 46.38 11.16 -47.02
CA THR A 355 45.99 11.12 -48.44
C THR A 355 44.55 10.58 -48.57
N PRO A 356 43.72 11.11 -49.48
CA PRO A 356 42.39 10.55 -49.74
C PRO A 356 42.55 9.15 -50.36
N GLY A 357 42.20 8.09 -49.62
CA GLY A 357 42.21 6.72 -50.13
C GLY A 357 42.68 5.62 -49.17
N GLU A 358 43.23 5.94 -47.99
CA GLU A 358 43.74 4.94 -47.04
C GLU A 358 42.86 4.71 -45.80
N GLY A 359 41.57 5.06 -45.87
CA GLY A 359 40.56 4.44 -45.01
C GLY A 359 40.21 3.09 -45.63
N GLN A 360 40.62 1.98 -45.00
CA GLN A 360 40.25 0.62 -45.39
C GLN A 360 38.77 0.59 -45.80
N ARG A 361 38.50 0.31 -47.08
CA ARG A 361 37.17 -0.10 -47.51
C ARG A 361 36.75 -1.25 -46.59
N ALA A 362 35.64 -1.08 -45.88
CA ALA A 362 34.94 -2.22 -45.31
C ALA A 362 34.70 -3.19 -46.47
N PRO A 363 35.16 -4.46 -46.39
CA PRO A 363 34.85 -5.43 -47.43
C PRO A 363 33.34 -5.60 -47.46
N ASP A 364 32.77 -5.68 -48.68
CA ASP A 364 31.36 -6.00 -48.90
C ASP A 364 30.97 -7.21 -48.03
N GLY A 365 30.16 -6.93 -47.01
CA GLY A 365 29.69 -7.91 -46.05
C GLY A 365 28.70 -8.87 -46.70
N ARG A 366 29.21 -9.86 -47.42
CA ARG A 366 28.53 -11.14 -47.56
C ARG A 366 28.34 -11.71 -46.15
N ALA A 367 27.08 -11.98 -45.81
CA ALA A 367 26.68 -12.69 -44.61
C ALA A 367 27.50 -13.97 -44.38
N PRO A 368 27.91 -14.28 -43.15
CA PRO A 368 28.13 -15.65 -42.72
C PRO A 368 26.83 -16.23 -42.17
N LYS A 369 26.48 -17.39 -42.73
CA LYS A 369 25.50 -18.34 -42.23
C LYS A 369 25.90 -18.84 -40.83
N ASN A 370 24.87 -19.06 -40.02
CA ASN A 370 24.70 -20.04 -38.93
C ASN A 370 25.69 -20.04 -37.75
N LEU A 371 25.12 -19.89 -36.56
CA LEU A 371 25.35 -20.82 -35.45
C LEU A 371 24.03 -21.04 -34.68
N GLN A 372 23.98 -22.20 -34.03
CA GLN A 372 22.87 -22.94 -33.44
C GLN A 372 22.00 -22.18 -32.42
#